data_AF-A0A1F3SPI4-F1
#
_entry.id   AF-A0A1F3SPI4-F1
#
_cell.length_a   1.000
_cell.length_b   1.000
_cell.length_c   1.000
_cell.angle_alpha   90.00
_cell.angle_beta   90.00
_cell.angle_gamma   90.00
#
_symmetry.space_group_name_H-M   'P 1'
#
loop_
_entity.id
_entity.type
_entity.pdbx_description
1 polymer ?
#
loop_
_entity_poly.entity_id
_entity_poly.type
_entity_poly.pdbx_seq_one_letter_code
_entity_poly.pdbx_strand_id
1 'polypeptide(L)'
;MRKTNKKSAAEPVNIGARNITKAKLKGTPFTSAEDLKAAQSAILSETWKKLEKARAKRELTKRDEFKFYVDTFRKGLHCKYVDNANNIVGIALDDDDVIKISISEQVLPRKNSDQELLGVLIQSMSATFLQSYLKAMDILEEPLETEEHVRLAKQQCEKYKSKTHERMTD
;
A
#
# COMPACT_ATOMS: atom_id res chain seq x y z
N MET A 1 20.96 49.48 58.52
CA MET A 1 20.81 48.08 58.99
C MET A 1 20.47 47.19 57.81
N ARG A 2 21.29 46.14 57.59
CA ARG A 2 21.36 45.32 56.38
C ARG A 2 20.20 44.31 56.30
N LYS A 3 19.52 44.23 55.14
CA LYS A 3 18.62 43.12 54.77
C LYS A 3 19.47 42.01 54.15
N THR A 4 19.61 40.88 54.84
CA THR A 4 20.25 39.67 54.32
C THR A 4 19.20 38.77 53.66
N ASN A 5 19.28 38.67 52.34
CA ASN A 5 18.49 37.77 51.51
C ASN A 5 19.10 36.36 51.61
N LYS A 6 18.47 35.44 52.35
CA LYS A 6 18.95 34.05 52.49
C LYS A 6 18.30 33.21 51.39
N LYS A 7 19.02 33.04 50.27
CA LYS A 7 18.74 32.04 49.24
C LYS A 7 18.71 30.65 49.88
N SER A 8 17.56 29.99 49.89
CA SER A 8 17.48 28.54 50.10
C SER A 8 17.88 27.86 48.79
N ALA A 9 19.05 27.24 48.78
CA ALA A 9 19.49 26.37 47.70
C ALA A 9 18.60 25.12 47.70
N ALA A 10 17.87 24.92 46.60
CA ALA A 10 17.25 23.65 46.30
C ALA A 10 18.35 22.64 45.94
N GLU A 11 18.31 21.47 46.58
CA GLU A 11 19.20 20.35 46.33
C GLU A 11 19.16 19.88 44.86
N PRO A 12 20.27 19.33 44.34
CA PRO A 12 20.33 18.83 42.98
C PRO A 12 19.55 17.51 42.85
N VAL A 13 18.47 17.53 42.06
CA VAL A 13 17.74 16.32 41.66
C VAL A 13 18.68 15.43 40.84
N ASN A 14 19.12 14.34 41.46
CA ASN A 14 20.10 13.40 40.93
C ASN A 14 19.41 12.11 40.43
N ILE A 15 19.52 11.90 39.11
CA ILE A 15 19.69 10.63 38.39
C ILE A 15 18.57 9.58 38.53
N GLY A 16 17.57 9.70 37.65
CA GLY A 16 16.65 8.59 37.33
C GLY A 16 16.24 8.49 35.85
N ALA A 17 16.56 9.48 35.02
CA ALA A 17 16.18 9.50 33.60
C ALA A 17 17.26 8.98 32.65
N ARG A 18 18.21 8.17 33.13
CA ARG A 18 19.25 7.57 32.28
C ARG A 18 18.75 6.26 31.66
N ASN A 19 18.57 6.29 30.35
CA ASN A 19 18.66 5.15 29.40
C ASN A 19 17.39 4.45 28.88
N ILE A 20 16.17 4.97 29.05
CA ILE A 20 15.03 4.41 28.27
C ILE A 20 15.26 4.65 26.77
N THR A 21 15.77 5.83 26.41
CA THR A 21 16.03 6.21 25.01
C THR A 21 17.21 5.44 24.40
N LYS A 22 18.29 5.23 25.16
CA LYS A 22 19.44 4.42 24.71
C LYS A 22 19.08 2.95 24.54
N ALA A 23 18.19 2.41 25.37
CA ALA A 23 17.67 1.05 25.22
C ALA A 23 16.74 0.93 23.99
N LYS A 24 15.89 1.92 23.72
CA LYS A 24 15.02 1.96 22.52
C LYS A 24 15.80 2.13 21.21
N LEU A 25 16.96 2.80 21.24
CA LEU A 25 17.84 2.96 20.08
C LEU A 25 18.71 1.73 19.82
N LYS A 26 18.95 0.88 20.83
CA LYS A 26 19.78 -0.32 20.71
C LYS A 26 19.07 -1.34 19.83
N GLY A 27 19.62 -1.58 18.63
CA GLY A 27 19.03 -2.46 17.61
C GLY A 27 18.27 -1.74 16.50
N THR A 28 18.25 -0.40 16.52
CA THR A 28 17.70 0.42 15.42
C THR A 28 18.84 1.11 14.66
N PRO A 29 18.66 1.45 13.37
CA PRO A 29 19.69 2.15 12.59
C PRO A 29 19.87 3.63 12.97
N PHE A 30 19.16 4.13 13.98
CA PHE A 30 19.16 5.54 14.36
C PHE A 30 20.23 5.85 15.41
N THR A 31 21.07 6.83 15.11
CA THR A 31 22.17 7.30 15.95
C THR A 31 21.71 8.12 17.16
N SER A 32 20.60 8.85 17.03
CA SER A 32 20.06 9.70 18.09
C SER A 32 18.54 9.63 18.22
N ALA A 33 18.04 10.10 19.36
CA ALA A 33 16.60 10.25 19.60
C ALA A 33 15.95 11.30 18.70
N GLU A 34 16.74 12.28 18.26
CA GLU A 34 16.30 13.31 17.31
C GLU A 34 16.15 12.70 15.91
N ASP A 35 17.08 11.85 15.47
CA ASP A 35 16.97 11.11 14.21
C ASP A 35 15.73 10.21 14.19
N LEU A 36 15.45 9.52 15.29
CA LEU A 36 14.25 8.68 15.44
C LEU A 36 12.97 9.52 15.35
N LYS A 37 12.92 10.67 16.02
CA LYS A 37 11.76 11.59 15.96
C LYS A 37 11.59 12.20 14.57
N ALA A 38 12.68 12.58 13.91
CA ALA A 38 12.66 13.12 12.56
C ALA A 38 12.14 12.06 11.56
N ALA A 39 12.65 10.83 11.64
CA ALA A 39 12.17 9.71 10.82
C ALA A 39 10.69 9.41 11.08
N GLN A 40 10.27 9.37 12.35
CA GLN A 40 8.87 9.17 12.71
C GLN A 40 7.98 10.30 12.14
N SER A 41 8.41 11.56 12.27
CA SER A 41 7.68 12.71 11.72
C SER A 41 7.62 12.67 10.20
N ALA A 42 8.68 12.20 9.53
CA ALA A 42 8.70 12.03 8.08
C ALA A 42 7.70 10.97 7.63
N ILE A 43 7.71 9.79 8.27
CA ILE A 43 6.76 8.69 7.98
C ILE A 43 5.32 9.15 8.21
N LEU A 44 5.04 9.85 9.31
CA LEU A 44 3.70 10.37 9.60
C LEU A 44 3.24 11.37 8.54
N SER A 45 4.12 12.29 8.13
CA SER A 45 3.83 13.28 7.10
C SER A 45 3.57 12.63 5.74
N GLU A 46 4.38 11.65 5.36
CA GLU A 46 4.20 10.88 4.13
C GLU A 46 2.89 10.09 4.15
N THR A 47 2.61 9.38 5.24
CA THR A 47 1.37 8.62 5.42
C THR A 47 0.15 9.53 5.32
N TRP A 48 0.20 10.71 5.97
CA TRP A 48 -0.86 11.70 5.89
C TRP A 48 -1.12 12.19 4.47
N LYS A 49 -0.05 12.49 3.71
CA LYS A 49 -0.17 12.89 2.30
C LYS A 49 -0.84 11.80 1.46
N LYS A 50 -0.46 10.53 1.65
CA LYS A 50 -1.07 9.40 0.93
C LYS A 50 -2.57 9.28 1.26
N LEU A 51 -2.92 9.37 2.54
CA LEU A 51 -4.32 9.33 3.00
C LEU A 51 -5.15 10.47 2.42
N GLU A 52 -4.63 11.70 2.45
CA GLU A 52 -5.38 12.87 1.95
C GLU A 52 -5.52 12.82 0.42
N LYS A 53 -4.50 12.34 -0.31
CA LYS A 53 -4.59 12.08 -1.74
C LYS A 53 -5.68 11.05 -2.06
N ALA A 54 -5.68 9.91 -1.36
CA ALA A 54 -6.69 8.87 -1.55
C ALA A 54 -8.11 9.37 -1.24
N ARG A 55 -8.26 10.16 -0.17
CA ARG A 55 -9.52 10.82 0.17
C ARG A 55 -9.99 11.75 -0.94
N ALA A 56 -9.12 12.64 -1.43
CA ALA A 56 -9.44 13.56 -2.51
C ALA A 56 -9.86 12.80 -3.78
N LYS A 57 -9.15 11.72 -4.12
CA LYS A 57 -9.48 10.87 -5.28
C LYS A 57 -10.86 10.21 -5.14
N ARG A 58 -11.19 9.70 -3.95
CA ARG A 58 -12.53 9.16 -3.66
C ARG A 58 -13.63 10.21 -3.80
N GLU A 59 -13.40 11.44 -3.35
CA GLU A 59 -14.38 12.51 -3.52
C GLU A 59 -14.53 12.94 -4.99
N LEU A 60 -13.44 12.90 -5.77
CA LEU A 60 -13.50 13.16 -7.21
C LEU A 60 -14.34 12.09 -7.93
N THR A 61 -14.16 10.81 -7.63
CA THR A 61 -14.87 9.71 -8.30
C THR A 61 -16.38 9.68 -8.01
N LYS A 62 -16.86 10.43 -7.01
CA LYS A 62 -18.30 10.62 -6.76
C LYS A 62 -18.95 11.62 -7.71
N ARG A 63 -18.17 12.47 -8.38
CA ARG A 63 -18.70 13.42 -9.37
C ARG A 63 -18.99 12.68 -10.67
N ASP A 64 -20.11 13.01 -11.30
CA ASP A 64 -20.56 12.34 -12.53
C ASP A 64 -19.51 12.38 -13.65
N GLU A 65 -18.78 13.50 -13.76
CA GLU A 65 -17.68 13.72 -14.70
C GLU A 65 -16.50 12.75 -14.53
N PHE A 66 -16.29 12.18 -13.33
CA PHE A 66 -15.20 11.25 -13.03
C PHE A 66 -15.68 9.84 -12.67
N LYS A 67 -16.99 9.59 -12.74
CA LYS A 67 -17.60 8.30 -12.39
C LYS A 67 -17.09 7.15 -13.27
N PHE A 68 -16.69 7.45 -14.51
CA PHE A 68 -16.08 6.48 -15.43
C PHE A 68 -14.87 5.74 -14.82
N TYR A 69 -14.16 6.37 -13.87
CA TYR A 69 -13.00 5.79 -13.22
C TYR A 69 -13.36 4.57 -12.35
N VAL A 70 -14.54 4.60 -11.73
CA VAL A 70 -15.06 3.51 -10.89
C VAL A 70 -16.04 2.61 -11.63
N ASP A 71 -16.60 3.05 -12.76
CA ASP A 71 -17.57 2.27 -13.53
C ASP A 71 -17.06 0.90 -13.97
N THR A 72 -15.77 0.77 -14.29
CA THR A 72 -15.17 -0.53 -14.62
C THR A 72 -15.23 -1.49 -13.42
N PHE A 73 -15.01 -0.98 -12.20
CA PHE A 73 -15.11 -1.77 -10.98
C PHE A 73 -16.56 -2.06 -10.58
N ARG A 74 -17.50 -1.16 -10.91
CA ARG A 74 -18.95 -1.38 -10.75
C ARG A 74 -19.49 -2.44 -11.69
N LYS A 75 -18.97 -2.49 -12.93
CA LYS A 75 -19.25 -3.59 -13.86
C LYS A 75 -18.70 -4.91 -13.31
N GLY A 76 -17.53 -4.87 -12.67
CA GLY A 76 -16.98 -6.00 -11.93
C GLY A 76 -16.24 -7.01 -12.78
N LEU A 77 -15.65 -7.99 -12.09
CA LEU A 77 -15.00 -9.17 -12.66
C LEU A 77 -15.95 -10.37 -12.54
N HIS A 78 -16.29 -10.97 -13.67
CA HIS A 78 -17.21 -12.11 -13.73
C HIS A 78 -16.54 -13.33 -14.32
N CYS A 79 -16.73 -14.47 -13.67
CA CYS A 79 -16.35 -15.78 -14.16
C CYS A 79 -17.61 -16.53 -14.59
N LYS A 80 -17.62 -17.01 -15.83
CA LYS A 80 -18.74 -17.79 -16.42
C LYS A 80 -18.19 -18.97 -17.21
N TYR A 81 -18.99 -20.03 -17.34
CA TYR A 81 -18.71 -21.09 -18.30
C TYR A 81 -18.99 -20.57 -19.72
N VAL A 82 -18.22 -21.05 -20.70
CA VAL A 82 -18.32 -20.59 -22.11
C VAL A 82 -19.74 -20.72 -22.65
N ASP A 83 -20.42 -21.82 -22.30
CA ASP A 83 -21.75 -22.16 -22.84
C ASP A 83 -22.91 -21.76 -21.92
N ASN A 84 -22.64 -21.09 -20.80
CA ASN A 84 -23.67 -20.72 -19.83
C ASN A 84 -23.79 -19.19 -19.72
N ALA A 85 -25.01 -18.67 -19.85
CA ALA A 85 -25.28 -17.24 -19.70
C ALA A 85 -25.14 -16.77 -18.24
N ASN A 86 -25.23 -17.69 -17.28
CA ASN A 86 -25.16 -17.37 -15.86
C ASN A 86 -23.70 -17.29 -15.38
N ASN A 87 -23.40 -16.26 -14.59
CA ASN A 87 -22.12 -16.13 -13.91
C ASN A 87 -22.00 -17.20 -12.81
N ILE A 88 -20.83 -17.82 -12.72
CA ILE A 88 -20.45 -18.74 -11.65
C ILE A 88 -20.16 -17.91 -10.39
N VAL A 89 -19.26 -16.93 -10.53
CA VAL A 89 -18.86 -15.97 -9.51
C VAL A 89 -18.72 -14.61 -10.16
N GLY A 90 -19.25 -13.57 -9.51
CA GLY A 90 -19.08 -12.17 -9.91
C GLY A 90 -18.61 -11.35 -8.72
N ILE A 91 -17.66 -10.44 -8.95
CA ILE A 91 -17.17 -9.49 -7.94
C ILE A 91 -17.29 -8.09 -8.51
N ALA A 92 -17.99 -7.20 -7.81
CA ALA A 92 -18.20 -5.83 -8.26
C ALA A 92 -18.22 -4.86 -7.08
N LEU A 93 -17.97 -3.58 -7.34
CA LEU A 93 -18.34 -2.51 -6.43
C LEU A 93 -19.81 -2.18 -6.60
N ASP A 94 -20.51 -1.96 -5.49
CA ASP A 94 -21.83 -1.37 -5.52
C ASP A 94 -21.77 0.16 -5.52
N ASP A 95 -22.95 0.78 -5.45
CA ASP A 95 -23.09 2.23 -5.43
C ASP A 95 -22.53 2.89 -4.18
N ASP A 96 -22.36 2.13 -3.08
CA ASP A 96 -21.82 2.56 -1.79
C ASP A 96 -20.32 2.25 -1.64
N ASP A 97 -19.63 1.91 -2.75
CA ASP A 97 -18.24 1.45 -2.79
C ASP A 97 -17.97 0.16 -2.00
N VAL A 98 -18.99 -0.68 -1.79
CA VAL A 98 -18.89 -1.98 -1.11
C VAL A 98 -18.62 -3.07 -2.14
N ILE A 99 -17.66 -3.95 -1.84
CA ILE A 99 -17.36 -5.13 -2.67
C ILE A 99 -18.47 -6.17 -2.47
N LYS A 100 -19.23 -6.43 -3.53
CA LYS A 100 -20.24 -7.49 -3.60
C LYS A 100 -19.67 -8.70 -4.31
N ILE A 101 -19.81 -9.87 -3.69
CA ILE A 101 -19.48 -11.17 -4.26
C ILE A 101 -20.81 -11.90 -4.51
N SER A 102 -21.08 -12.20 -5.78
CA SER A 102 -22.26 -12.95 -6.22
C SER A 102 -21.82 -14.36 -6.61
N ILE A 103 -22.47 -15.37 -6.05
CA ILE A 103 -22.18 -16.79 -6.33
C ILE A 103 -23.48 -17.41 -6.82
N SER A 104 -23.45 -18.10 -7.96
CA SER A 104 -24.64 -18.77 -8.47
C SER A 104 -25.00 -19.99 -7.63
N GLU A 105 -26.28 -20.09 -7.26
CA GLU A 105 -26.83 -21.22 -6.50
C GLU A 105 -26.61 -22.57 -7.20
N GLN A 106 -26.52 -22.56 -8.53
CA GLN A 106 -26.31 -23.76 -9.33
C GLN A 106 -24.91 -24.35 -9.15
N VAL A 107 -23.97 -23.53 -8.69
CA VAL A 107 -22.57 -23.90 -8.42
C VAL A 107 -22.38 -24.20 -6.93
N LEU A 108 -23.45 -24.18 -6.12
CA LEU A 108 -23.35 -24.56 -4.72
C LEU A 108 -22.85 -26.00 -4.63
N PRO A 109 -21.68 -26.20 -4.04
CA PRO A 109 -20.93 -27.44 -4.16
C PRO A 109 -21.66 -28.56 -3.43
N ARG A 110 -21.94 -29.65 -4.17
CA ARG A 110 -22.61 -30.85 -3.65
C ARG A 110 -21.63 -31.82 -2.98
N LYS A 111 -20.31 -31.57 -3.12
CA LYS A 111 -19.21 -32.36 -2.58
C LYS A 111 -18.12 -31.43 -2.02
N ASN A 112 -17.32 -31.94 -1.09
CA ASN A 112 -16.27 -31.16 -0.41
C ASN A 112 -15.17 -30.65 -1.37
N SER A 113 -14.80 -31.42 -2.41
CA SER A 113 -13.80 -31.00 -3.41
C SER A 113 -14.20 -29.75 -4.18
N ASP A 114 -15.50 -29.59 -4.44
CA ASP A 114 -16.03 -28.47 -5.22
C ASP A 114 -16.11 -27.20 -4.35
N GLN A 115 -16.20 -27.36 -3.02
CA GLN A 115 -16.10 -26.25 -2.06
C GLN A 115 -14.70 -25.64 -2.04
N GLU A 116 -13.66 -26.47 -2.03
CA GLU A 116 -12.27 -25.99 -2.00
C GLU A 116 -11.92 -25.23 -3.28
N LEU A 117 -12.28 -25.77 -4.45
CA LEU A 117 -12.02 -25.10 -5.72
C LEU A 117 -12.77 -23.76 -5.82
N LEU A 118 -14.04 -23.72 -5.43
CA LEU A 118 -14.83 -22.49 -5.41
C LEU A 118 -14.24 -21.46 -4.43
N GLY A 119 -13.78 -21.92 -3.26
CA GLY A 119 -13.11 -21.07 -2.27
C GLY A 119 -11.83 -20.44 -2.81
N VAL A 120 -10.97 -21.22 -3.46
CA VAL A 120 -9.73 -20.72 -4.10
C VAL A 120 -10.05 -19.73 -5.22
N LEU A 121 -11.07 -20.00 -6.03
CA LEU A 121 -11.52 -19.10 -7.10
C LEU A 121 -11.98 -17.76 -6.52
N ILE A 122 -12.88 -17.77 -5.54
CA ILE A 122 -13.39 -16.56 -4.89
C ILE A 122 -12.25 -15.77 -4.27
N GLN A 123 -11.34 -16.43 -3.54
CA GLN A 123 -10.21 -15.78 -2.91
C GLN A 123 -9.29 -15.11 -3.94
N SER A 124 -8.96 -15.81 -5.02
CA SER A 124 -8.08 -15.31 -6.09
C SER A 124 -8.71 -14.13 -6.83
N MET A 125 -10.00 -14.23 -7.17
CA MET A 125 -10.73 -13.14 -7.81
C MET A 125 -10.87 -11.93 -6.88
N SER A 126 -11.19 -12.16 -5.60
CA SER A 126 -11.37 -11.09 -4.60
C SER A 126 -10.07 -10.34 -4.34
N ALA A 127 -8.96 -11.07 -4.17
CA ALA A 127 -7.65 -10.50 -3.97
C ALA A 127 -7.21 -9.66 -5.18
N THR A 128 -7.38 -10.20 -6.39
CA THR A 128 -7.05 -9.48 -7.64
C THR A 128 -7.89 -8.21 -7.78
N PHE A 129 -9.21 -8.33 -7.59
CA PHE A 129 -10.13 -7.20 -7.70
C PHE A 129 -9.79 -6.10 -6.69
N LEU A 130 -9.64 -6.45 -5.42
CA LEU A 130 -9.31 -5.49 -4.35
C LEU A 130 -7.95 -4.83 -4.62
N GLN A 131 -6.93 -5.60 -4.99
CA GLN A 131 -5.60 -5.05 -5.27
C GLN A 131 -5.63 -4.08 -6.45
N SER A 132 -6.30 -4.43 -7.55
CA SER A 132 -6.46 -3.54 -8.71
C SER A 132 -7.24 -2.29 -8.34
N TYR A 133 -8.29 -2.39 -7.53
CA TYR A 133 -9.07 -1.24 -7.08
C TYR A 133 -8.23 -0.31 -6.19
N LEU A 134 -7.53 -0.84 -5.18
CA LEU A 134 -6.70 -0.03 -4.29
C LEU A 134 -5.52 0.62 -5.02
N LYS A 135 -4.94 -0.05 -6.02
CA LYS A 135 -3.93 0.54 -6.91
C LYS A 135 -4.53 1.68 -7.75
N ALA A 136 -5.70 1.46 -8.35
CA ALA A 136 -6.39 2.51 -9.10
C ALA A 136 -6.73 3.70 -8.19
N MET A 137 -7.01 3.50 -6.91
CA MET A 137 -7.25 4.58 -5.96
C MET A 137 -5.96 5.22 -5.40
N ASP A 138 -4.78 4.85 -5.89
CA ASP A 138 -3.46 5.26 -5.39
C ASP A 138 -3.27 4.99 -3.88
N ILE A 139 -3.97 4.00 -3.34
CA ILE A 139 -3.84 3.56 -1.94
C ILE A 139 -2.70 2.56 -1.82
N LEU A 140 -2.60 1.63 -2.77
CA LEU A 140 -1.46 0.74 -2.90
C LEU A 140 -0.47 1.33 -3.90
N GLU A 141 0.78 1.48 -3.45
CA GLU A 141 1.89 1.79 -4.36
C GLU A 141 2.25 0.52 -5.14
N GLU A 142 2.59 0.68 -6.41
CA GLU A 142 3.33 -0.37 -7.10
C GLU A 142 4.67 -0.54 -6.37
N PRO A 143 5.17 -1.78 -6.18
CA PRO A 143 6.50 -1.95 -5.68
C PRO A 143 7.45 -1.13 -6.56
N LEU A 144 8.29 -0.29 -5.94
CA LEU A 144 9.29 0.57 -6.59
C LEU A 144 10.32 -0.20 -7.45
N GLU A 145 10.16 -1.52 -7.59
CA GLU A 145 10.93 -2.40 -8.47
C GLU A 145 10.93 -1.92 -9.94
N THR A 146 9.92 -1.16 -10.37
CA THR A 146 9.87 -0.63 -11.74
C THR A 146 11.06 0.29 -12.05
N GLU A 147 11.55 1.09 -11.10
CA GLU A 147 12.71 1.96 -11.34
C GLU A 147 14.04 1.19 -11.40
N GLU A 148 14.24 0.20 -10.52
CA GLU A 148 15.44 -0.65 -10.58
C GLU A 148 15.45 -1.55 -11.82
N HIS A 149 14.30 -2.11 -12.20
CA HIS A 149 14.18 -2.95 -13.39
C HIS A 149 14.36 -2.13 -14.68
N VAL A 150 13.83 -0.90 -14.73
CA VAL A 150 14.07 0.04 -15.83
C VAL A 150 15.53 0.49 -15.87
N ARG A 151 16.17 0.73 -14.72
CA ARG A 151 17.60 1.05 -14.64
C ARG A 151 18.47 -0.10 -15.14
N LEU A 152 18.17 -1.34 -14.71
CA LEU A 152 18.88 -2.54 -15.15
C LEU A 152 18.69 -2.79 -16.65
N ALA A 153 17.47 -2.61 -17.17
CA ALA A 153 17.19 -2.72 -18.60
C ALA A 153 17.94 -1.69 -19.44
N LYS A 154 18.02 -0.43 -18.97
CA LYS A 154 18.82 0.64 -19.62
C LYS A 154 20.32 0.29 -19.64
N GLN A 155 20.88 -0.16 -18.52
CA GLN A 155 22.28 -0.58 -18.43
C GLN A 155 22.61 -1.77 -19.33
N GLN A 156 21.68 -2.73 -19.48
CA GLN A 156 21.84 -3.85 -20.41
C GLN A 156 21.82 -3.38 -21.86
N CYS A 157 20.89 -2.50 -22.24
CA CYS A 157 20.83 -1.91 -23.59
C CYS A 157 22.12 -1.16 -23.97
N GLU A 158 22.70 -0.39 -23.04
CA GLU A 158 23.97 0.33 -23.28
C GLU A 158 25.14 -0.64 -23.49
N LYS A 159 25.22 -1.72 -22.70
CA LYS A 159 26.23 -2.78 -22.87
C LYS A 159 26.11 -3.52 -24.20
N TYR A 160 24.89 -3.69 -24.72
CA TYR A 160 24.68 -4.29 -26.04
C TYR A 160 25.13 -3.35 -27.16
N LYS A 161 24.82 -2.05 -27.06
CA LYS A 161 25.23 -1.03 -28.04
C LYS A 161 26.75 -0.90 -28.14
N SER A 162 27.46 -0.93 -27.02
CA SER A 162 28.93 -0.86 -27.01
C SER A 162 29.57 -2.09 -27.66
N LYS A 163 29.06 -3.30 -27.36
CA LYS A 163 29.53 -4.55 -27.97
C LYS A 163 29.27 -4.64 -29.49
N THR A 164 28.16 -4.08 -29.97
CA THR A 164 27.90 -4.01 -31.42
C THR A 164 28.78 -2.98 -32.11
N HIS A 165 29.19 -1.91 -31.42
CA HIS A 165 30.05 -0.89 -32.01
C HIS A 165 31.50 -1.41 -32.16
N GLU A 166 32.02 -2.14 -31.15
CA GLU A 166 33.34 -2.80 -31.23
C GLU A 166 33.42 -3.84 -32.36
N ARG A 167 32.34 -4.61 -32.60
CA ARG A 167 32.29 -5.61 -33.68
C ARG A 167 32.20 -5.04 -35.10
N MET A 168 31.95 -3.74 -35.25
CA MET A 168 31.86 -3.08 -36.56
C MET A 168 33.13 -2.29 -36.92
N THR A 169 34.07 -2.18 -35.99
CA THR A 169 35.35 -1.46 -36.16
C THR A 169 36.56 -2.38 -36.31
N ASP A 170 36.36 -3.70 -36.22
CA ASP A 170 37.32 -4.76 -36.60
C ASP A 170 36.92 -5.36 -37.96
#